data_AF-V3ZHE6-F1
#
_entry.id   AF-V3ZHE6-F1
#
_cell.length_a   1.000
_cell.length_b   1.000
_cell.length_c   1.000
_cell.angle_alpha   90.00
_cell.angle_beta   90.00
_cell.angle_gamma   90.00
#
_symmetry.space_group_name_H-M   'P 1'
#
loop_
_entity.id
_entity.type
_entity.pdbx_description
1 polymer ?
#
loop_
_entity_poly.entity_id
_entity_poly.type
_entity_poly.pdbx_seq_one_letter_code
_entity_poly.pdbx_strand_id
1 'polypeptide(L)'
;IFSAEPLKKKRKSDPGSAKRKSDKLKKKFDKELRRIDKRGNPLKPIDEFEEWRRMSKMQSTRKRGRSELSQEDFEERVVIMKTWGRFKTHQNGKDSKVLHKLLLSQEKALEELRNESEELYQKAIEVDENLCGLVLKGPYQTPPIPDYISPDGEYVDITRTDFDSPWTDPTKQQIITNAKQN
;
A
#
# COMPACT_ATOMS: atom_id res chain seq x y z
N ILE A 1 -71.90 -0.23 -32.36
CA ILE A 1 -72.34 0.41 -31.10
C ILE A 1 -72.10 -0.65 -30.02
N PHE A 2 -70.93 -0.74 -29.38
CA PHE A 2 -70.48 0.14 -28.29
C PHE A 2 -68.98 0.48 -28.39
N SER A 3 -68.70 1.75 -28.09
CA SER A 3 -67.40 2.41 -28.04
C SER A 3 -66.49 1.81 -26.96
N ALA A 4 -65.27 1.40 -27.31
CA ALA A 4 -64.20 1.29 -26.33
C ALA A 4 -63.78 2.70 -25.92
N GLU A 5 -63.86 3.04 -24.63
CA GLU A 5 -63.44 4.37 -24.15
C GLU A 5 -61.95 4.61 -24.48
N PRO A 6 -61.57 5.81 -24.97
CA PRO A 6 -60.18 6.12 -25.25
C PRO A 6 -59.33 6.05 -23.96
N LEU A 7 -58.11 5.50 -24.07
CA LEU A 7 -57.21 5.29 -22.94
C LEU A 7 -56.95 6.63 -22.21
N LYS A 8 -57.30 6.70 -20.92
CA LYS A 8 -57.17 7.92 -20.13
C LYS A 8 -55.72 8.43 -20.10
N LYS A 9 -55.52 9.71 -20.44
CA LYS A 9 -54.21 10.37 -20.44
C LYS A 9 -53.55 10.27 -19.05
N LYS A 10 -52.32 9.73 -18.99
CA LYS A 10 -51.58 9.58 -17.72
C LYS A 10 -51.40 10.95 -17.06
N ARG A 11 -51.98 11.13 -15.87
CA ARG A 11 -51.93 12.40 -15.13
C ARG A 11 -50.52 12.63 -14.58
N LYS A 12 -50.01 13.86 -14.70
CA LYS A 12 -48.74 14.28 -14.07
C LYS A 12 -48.88 14.08 -12.55
N SER A 13 -47.94 13.38 -11.95
CA SER A 13 -47.96 13.10 -10.51
C SER A 13 -47.88 14.41 -9.72
N ASP A 14 -48.65 14.49 -8.63
CA ASP A 14 -48.62 15.61 -7.70
C ASP A 14 -47.18 15.90 -7.20
N PRO A 15 -46.70 17.16 -7.20
CA PRO A 15 -45.36 17.51 -6.75
C PRO A 15 -45.05 17.04 -5.31
N GLY A 16 -46.04 17.00 -4.41
CA GLY A 16 -45.88 16.48 -3.05
C GLY A 16 -45.59 14.98 -3.02
N SER A 17 -46.27 14.20 -3.89
CA SER A 17 -46.02 12.77 -4.05
C SER A 17 -44.62 12.45 -4.64
N ALA A 18 -44.13 13.29 -5.56
CA ALA A 18 -42.79 13.14 -6.14
C ALA A 18 -41.70 13.44 -5.11
N LYS A 19 -41.84 14.52 -4.34
CA LYS A 19 -40.91 14.89 -3.25
C LYS A 19 -40.86 13.81 -2.15
N ARG A 20 -42.01 13.25 -1.75
CA ARG A 20 -42.06 12.15 -0.78
C ARG A 20 -41.33 10.90 -1.27
N LYS A 21 -41.37 10.60 -2.58
CA LYS A 21 -40.63 9.48 -3.17
C LYS A 21 -39.12 9.74 -3.17
N SER A 22 -38.69 10.95 -3.54
CA SER A 22 -37.27 11.31 -3.49
C SER A 22 -36.71 11.27 -2.07
N ASP A 23 -37.46 11.77 -1.08
CA ASP A 23 -37.01 11.81 0.31
C ASP A 23 -36.92 10.41 0.93
N LYS A 24 -37.83 9.49 0.57
CA LYS A 24 -37.73 8.07 0.94
C LYS A 24 -36.50 7.42 0.33
N LEU A 25 -36.15 7.77 -0.91
CA LEU A 25 -34.98 7.23 -1.59
C LEU A 25 -33.67 7.74 -0.97
N LYS A 26 -33.59 9.05 -0.69
CA LYS A 26 -32.47 9.67 0.04
C LYS A 26 -32.24 9.00 1.39
N LYS A 27 -33.30 8.83 2.20
CA LYS A 27 -33.19 8.14 3.51
C LYS A 27 -32.73 6.69 3.40
N LYS A 28 -33.05 5.98 2.30
CA LYS A 28 -32.56 4.62 2.06
C LYS A 28 -31.07 4.65 1.74
N PHE A 29 -30.64 5.55 0.85
CA PHE A 29 -29.22 5.72 0.53
C PHE A 29 -28.41 6.15 1.75
N ASP A 30 -28.90 7.10 2.56
CA ASP A 30 -28.21 7.54 3.78
C ASP A 30 -28.03 6.40 4.79
N LYS A 31 -29.05 5.54 4.94
CA LYS A 31 -28.96 4.36 5.80
C LYS A 31 -27.94 3.35 5.27
N GLU A 32 -27.88 3.16 3.96
CA GLU A 32 -26.90 2.26 3.35
C GLU A 32 -25.47 2.81 3.47
N LEU A 33 -25.29 4.11 3.24
CA LEU A 33 -24.00 4.78 3.43
C LEU A 33 -23.51 4.64 4.88
N ARG A 34 -24.40 4.83 5.88
CA ARG A 34 -24.08 4.60 7.30
C ARG A 34 -23.72 3.15 7.61
N ARG A 35 -24.28 2.17 6.88
CA ARG A 35 -23.90 0.76 7.05
C ARG A 35 -22.54 0.46 6.44
N ILE A 36 -22.25 1.03 5.27
CA ILE A 36 -20.96 0.89 4.59
C ILE A 36 -19.87 1.52 5.45
N ASP A 37 -20.10 2.75 5.91
CA ASP A 37 -19.18 3.48 6.80
C ASP A 37 -18.91 2.69 8.09
N LYS A 38 -19.95 2.15 8.73
CA LYS A 38 -19.82 1.32 9.93
C LYS A 38 -19.07 -0.01 9.70
N ARG A 39 -19.14 -0.59 8.49
CA ARG A 39 -18.41 -1.82 8.15
C ARG A 39 -16.92 -1.56 7.93
N GLY A 40 -16.55 -0.32 7.60
CA GLY A 40 -15.18 0.05 7.24
C GLY A 40 -14.76 -0.55 5.90
N ASN A 41 -13.68 -0.02 5.33
CA ASN A 41 -13.09 -0.56 4.12
C ASN A 41 -12.20 -1.75 4.49
N PRO A 42 -12.46 -2.97 3.98
CA PRO A 42 -11.51 -4.07 4.17
C PRO A 42 -10.19 -3.71 3.50
N LEU A 43 -9.08 -4.08 4.16
CA LEU A 43 -7.75 -3.95 3.57
C LEU A 43 -7.64 -4.87 2.35
N LYS A 44 -6.88 -4.41 1.35
CA LYS A 44 -6.53 -5.25 0.21
C LYS A 44 -5.68 -6.43 0.69
N PRO A 45 -5.88 -7.64 0.14
CA PRO A 45 -5.02 -8.77 0.47
C PRO A 45 -3.58 -8.48 0.05
N ILE A 46 -2.63 -9.02 0.82
CA ILE A 46 -1.19 -8.93 0.55
C ILE A 46 -0.82 -10.18 -0.26
N ASP A 47 -0.54 -10.00 -1.55
CA ASP A 47 -0.33 -11.10 -2.49
C ASP A 47 0.84 -12.00 -2.07
N GLU A 48 1.94 -11.45 -1.52
CA GLU A 48 3.09 -12.25 -1.08
C GLU A 48 2.71 -13.24 0.03
N PHE A 49 1.76 -12.88 0.88
CA PHE A 49 1.29 -13.75 1.95
C PHE A 49 0.31 -14.81 1.44
N GLU A 50 -0.52 -14.48 0.45
CA GLU A 50 -1.41 -15.44 -0.21
C GLU A 50 -0.61 -16.50 -0.98
N GLU A 51 0.45 -16.08 -1.66
CA GLU A 51 1.38 -16.98 -2.34
C GLU A 51 2.06 -17.93 -1.36
N TRP A 52 2.56 -17.44 -0.22
CA TRP A 52 3.12 -18.28 0.83
C TRP A 52 2.11 -19.34 1.32
N ARG A 53 0.84 -18.94 1.50
CA ARG A 53 -0.25 -19.85 1.89
C ARG A 53 -0.51 -20.91 0.82
N ARG A 54 -0.51 -20.54 -0.47
CA ARG A 54 -0.66 -21.46 -1.60
C ARG A 54 0.51 -22.46 -1.65
N MET A 55 1.74 -21.96 -1.51
CA MET A 55 2.95 -22.78 -1.55
C MET A 55 3.02 -23.77 -0.38
N SER A 56 2.56 -23.36 0.80
CA SER A 56 2.45 -24.24 1.97
C SER A 56 1.49 -25.42 1.73
N LYS A 57 0.37 -25.22 1.02
CA LYS A 57 -0.54 -26.32 0.63
C LYS A 57 0.08 -27.29 -0.38
N MET A 58 1.03 -26.81 -1.20
CA MET A 58 1.76 -27.62 -2.18
C MET A 58 3.04 -28.25 -1.62
N GLN A 59 3.29 -28.11 -0.32
CA GLN A 59 4.51 -28.60 0.32
C GLN A 59 4.69 -30.11 0.17
N SER A 60 3.60 -30.88 0.19
CA SER A 60 3.68 -32.35 0.04
C SER A 60 4.25 -32.78 -1.32
N THR A 61 3.98 -32.03 -2.39
CA THR A 61 4.42 -32.36 -3.75
C THR A 61 5.69 -31.63 -4.18
N ARG A 62 5.96 -30.44 -3.65
CA ARG A 62 7.09 -29.58 -4.08
C ARG A 62 8.28 -29.55 -3.10
N LYS A 63 8.19 -30.20 -1.95
CA LYS A 63 9.30 -30.23 -0.98
C LYS A 63 10.47 -31.02 -1.55
N ARG A 64 11.60 -30.35 -1.76
CA ARG A 64 12.88 -30.99 -2.07
C ARG A 64 13.39 -31.73 -0.83
N GLY A 65 13.97 -32.91 -1.02
CA GLY A 65 14.68 -33.62 0.04
C GLY A 65 15.80 -32.76 0.61
N ARG A 66 15.97 -32.76 1.94
CA ARG A 66 17.10 -32.08 2.58
C ARG A 66 18.31 -32.99 2.45
N SER A 67 19.40 -32.50 1.86
CA SER A 67 20.69 -33.18 1.96
C SER A 67 21.20 -33.06 3.39
N GLU A 68 21.67 -34.18 3.94
CA GLU A 68 22.45 -34.16 5.18
C GLU A 68 23.74 -33.40 4.91
N LEU A 69 24.11 -32.50 5.82
CA LEU A 69 25.36 -31.75 5.72
C LEU A 69 26.46 -32.58 6.35
N SER A 70 27.67 -32.56 5.77
CA SER A 70 28.84 -33.11 6.46
C SER A 70 29.09 -32.35 7.75
N GLN A 71 29.74 -33.00 8.71
CA GLN A 71 30.07 -32.36 9.98
C GLN A 71 30.97 -31.14 9.76
N GLU A 72 31.92 -31.23 8.84
CA GLU A 72 32.84 -30.14 8.47
C GLU A 72 32.08 -28.92 7.94
N ASP A 73 31.13 -29.12 7.01
CA ASP A 73 30.29 -28.05 6.45
C ASP A 73 29.45 -27.37 7.53
N PHE A 74 28.95 -28.15 8.50
CA PHE A 74 28.18 -27.61 9.60
C PHE A 74 29.03 -26.73 10.51
N GLU A 75 30.22 -27.21 10.89
CA GLU A 75 31.17 -26.46 11.71
C GLU A 75 31.62 -25.17 11.01
N GLU A 76 31.91 -25.22 9.71
CA GLU A 76 32.25 -24.04 8.91
C GLU A 76 31.14 -22.99 8.95
N ARG A 77 29.88 -23.39 8.74
CA ARG A 77 28.72 -22.48 8.84
C ARG A 77 28.60 -21.86 10.23
N VAL A 78 28.85 -22.62 11.29
CA VAL A 78 28.81 -22.11 12.66
C VAL A 78 29.90 -21.05 12.87
N VAL A 79 31.11 -21.28 12.37
CA VAL A 79 32.21 -20.31 12.44
C VAL A 79 31.87 -19.04 11.64
N ILE A 80 31.33 -19.19 10.43
CA ILE A 80 30.86 -18.06 9.59
C ILE A 80 29.78 -17.26 10.32
N MET A 81 28.79 -17.92 10.93
CA MET A 81 27.73 -17.23 11.66
C MET A 81 28.27 -16.46 12.87
N LYS A 82 29.21 -17.05 13.63
CA LYS A 82 29.86 -16.38 14.77
C LYS A 82 30.68 -15.17 14.33
N THR A 83 31.45 -15.30 13.26
CA THR A 83 32.25 -14.20 12.71
C THR A 83 31.37 -13.09 12.14
N TRP A 84 30.30 -13.44 11.43
CA TRP A 84 29.29 -12.50 10.95
C TRP A 84 28.61 -11.74 12.09
N GLY A 85 28.21 -12.45 13.15
CA GLY A 85 27.65 -11.82 14.35
C GLY A 85 28.60 -10.80 14.98
N ARG A 86 29.88 -11.16 15.16
CA ARG A 86 30.91 -10.23 15.66
C ARG A 86 31.08 -9.01 14.74
N PHE A 87 31.13 -9.24 13.43
CA PHE A 87 31.25 -8.17 12.44
C PHE A 87 30.06 -7.20 12.49
N LYS A 88 28.83 -7.70 12.51
CA LYS A 88 27.61 -6.87 12.58
C LYS A 88 27.51 -6.09 13.88
N THR A 89 27.90 -6.68 15.01
CA THR A 89 27.97 -5.97 16.29
C THR A 89 28.99 -4.82 16.24
N HIS A 90 30.17 -5.06 15.65
CA HIS A 90 31.19 -4.02 15.48
C HIS A 90 30.74 -2.90 14.54
N GLN A 91 30.10 -3.25 13.42
CA GLN A 91 29.52 -2.27 12.50
C GLN A 91 28.48 -1.40 13.21
N ASN A 92 27.51 -2.03 13.89
CA ASN A 92 26.48 -1.30 14.63
C ASN A 92 27.08 -0.39 15.72
N GLY A 93 28.11 -0.86 16.44
CA GLY A 93 28.81 -0.06 17.44
C GLY A 93 29.53 1.14 16.85
N LYS A 94 30.07 1.04 15.63
CA LYS A 94 30.66 2.18 14.90
C LYS A 94 29.57 3.17 14.47
N ASP A 95 28.50 2.68 13.86
CA ASP A 95 27.40 3.50 13.35
C ASP A 95 26.73 4.28 14.49
N SER A 96 26.48 3.61 15.63
CA SER A 96 25.95 4.26 16.84
C SER A 96 26.88 5.34 17.39
N LYS A 97 28.20 5.12 17.38
CA LYS A 97 29.17 6.14 17.80
C LYS A 97 29.18 7.35 16.87
N VAL A 98 29.04 7.14 15.56
CA VAL A 98 28.97 8.23 14.58
C VAL A 98 27.69 9.05 14.78
N LEU A 99 26.54 8.37 14.91
CA LEU A 99 25.25 9.03 15.18
C LEU A 99 25.28 9.82 16.50
N HIS A 100 25.85 9.23 17.56
CA HIS A 100 25.97 9.93 18.84
C HIS A 100 26.84 11.19 18.74
N LYS A 101 27.98 11.12 18.03
CA LYS A 101 28.81 12.29 17.78
C LYS A 101 28.08 13.37 16.98
N LEU A 102 27.32 12.96 15.96
CA LEU A 102 26.53 13.87 15.14
C LEU A 102 25.48 14.61 15.99
N LEU A 103 24.74 13.88 16.83
CA LEU A 103 23.75 14.47 17.73
C LEU A 103 24.39 15.44 18.73
N LEU A 104 25.50 15.04 19.38
CA LEU A 104 26.23 15.94 20.28
C LEU A 104 26.74 17.21 19.57
N SER A 105 27.19 17.09 18.32
CA SER A 105 27.62 18.26 17.55
C SER A 105 26.45 19.16 17.17
N GLN A 106 25.28 18.58 16.86
CA GLN A 106 24.07 19.31 16.57
C GLN A 106 23.57 20.08 17.82
N GLU A 107 23.53 19.41 18.97
CA GLU A 107 23.12 20.02 20.25
C GLU A 107 24.03 21.21 20.61
N LYS A 108 25.35 21.02 20.57
CA LYS A 108 26.31 22.10 20.82
C LYS A 108 26.15 23.27 19.87
N ALA A 109 25.98 22.99 18.58
CA ALA A 109 25.77 24.03 17.57
C ALA A 109 24.48 24.83 17.85
N LEU A 110 23.41 24.18 18.33
CA LEU A 110 22.17 24.86 18.70
C LEU A 110 22.31 25.69 19.98
N GLU A 111 23.05 25.20 20.98
CA GLU A 111 23.36 25.97 22.20
C GLU A 111 24.18 27.23 21.88
N GLU A 112 25.22 27.11 21.06
CA GLU A 112 26.02 28.24 20.59
C GLU A 112 25.18 29.22 19.78
N LEU A 113 24.35 28.72 18.84
CA LEU A 113 23.44 29.56 18.06
C LEU A 113 22.46 30.34 18.94
N ARG A 114 21.95 29.73 20.00
CA ARG A 114 21.04 30.39 20.95
C ARG A 114 21.72 31.52 21.72
N ASN A 115 22.99 31.32 22.09
CA ASN A 115 23.77 32.35 22.79
C ASN A 115 24.08 33.55 21.89
N GLU A 116 24.24 33.33 20.58
CA GLU A 116 24.48 34.40 19.61
C GLU A 116 23.20 35.10 19.16
N SER A 117 22.14 34.35 18.83
CA SER A 117 20.87 34.88 18.31
C SER A 117 19.69 33.95 18.59
N GLU A 118 18.76 34.40 19.42
CA GLU A 118 17.55 33.65 19.75
C GLU A 118 16.57 33.54 18.56
N GLU A 119 16.54 34.55 17.68
CA GLU A 119 15.67 34.53 16.48
C GLU A 119 16.07 33.42 15.49
N LEU A 120 17.38 33.21 15.29
CA LEU A 120 17.88 32.15 14.42
C LEU A 120 17.65 30.76 15.01
N TYR A 121 17.81 30.62 16.34
CA TYR A 121 17.52 29.38 17.04
C TYR A 121 16.06 28.96 16.87
N GLN A 122 15.11 29.88 17.01
CA GLN A 122 13.68 29.58 16.80
C GLN A 122 13.42 29.04 15.39
N LYS A 123 13.96 29.72 14.36
CA LYS A 123 13.84 29.27 12.96
C LYS A 123 14.49 27.92 12.70
N ALA A 124 15.62 27.61 13.35
CA ALA A 124 16.33 26.36 13.15
C ALA A 124 15.61 25.13 13.73
N ILE A 125 14.72 25.32 14.71
CA ILE A 125 13.94 24.23 15.35
C ILE A 125 12.63 23.97 14.62
N GLU A 126 12.16 24.92 13.81
CA GLU A 126 10.98 24.74 12.99
C GLU A 126 11.15 23.52 12.06
N VAL A 127 10.08 22.73 11.95
CA VAL A 127 10.09 21.54 11.10
C VAL A 127 10.01 21.98 9.64
N ASP A 128 10.98 21.57 8.83
CA ASP A 128 10.96 21.82 7.39
C ASP A 128 9.88 20.96 6.71
N GLU A 129 8.84 21.61 6.21
CA GLU A 129 7.73 20.96 5.48
C GLU A 129 8.22 20.24 4.21
N ASN A 130 9.34 20.67 3.62
CA ASN A 130 9.91 20.04 2.41
C ASN A 130 10.48 18.64 2.67
N LEU A 131 10.73 18.27 3.94
CA LEU A 131 11.14 16.92 4.31
C LEU A 131 9.99 15.92 4.15
N CYS A 132 8.74 16.38 4.12
CA CYS A 132 7.57 15.55 3.89
C CYS A 132 7.48 15.17 2.40
N GLY A 133 7.43 13.87 2.11
CA GLY A 133 7.37 13.38 0.73
C GLY A 133 8.73 13.24 0.03
N LEU A 134 9.84 13.30 0.79
CA LEU A 134 11.17 13.04 0.24
C LEU A 134 11.27 11.61 -0.33
N VAL A 135 11.57 11.50 -1.63
CA VAL A 135 11.79 10.22 -2.32
C VAL A 135 13.28 10.03 -2.59
N LEU A 136 13.89 9.06 -1.90
CA LEU A 136 15.28 8.66 -2.12
C LEU A 136 15.32 7.33 -2.87
N LYS A 137 16.12 7.27 -3.94
CA LYS A 137 16.42 6.02 -4.65
C LYS A 137 17.69 5.43 -4.07
N GLY A 138 17.66 4.13 -3.78
CA GLY A 138 18.84 3.40 -3.32
C GLY A 138 19.94 3.36 -4.39
N PRO A 139 21.19 3.06 -3.99
CA PRO A 139 22.28 2.90 -4.94
C PRO A 139 22.05 1.69 -5.86
N TYR A 140 22.47 1.82 -7.12
CA TYR A 140 22.48 0.72 -8.09
C TYR A 140 23.77 -0.09 -7.98
N GLN A 141 23.73 -1.35 -8.39
CA GLN A 141 24.93 -2.20 -8.47
C GLN A 141 25.93 -1.68 -9.52
N THR A 142 25.43 -1.11 -10.62
CA THR A 142 26.22 -0.54 -11.70
C THR A 142 25.64 0.84 -12.07
N PRO A 143 26.48 1.86 -12.34
CA PRO A 143 25.99 3.16 -12.78
C PRO A 143 25.29 3.06 -14.15
N PRO A 144 24.35 3.97 -14.45
CA PRO A 144 23.67 3.98 -15.74
C PRO A 144 24.64 4.30 -16.88
N ILE A 145 24.45 3.64 -18.02
CA ILE A 145 25.18 3.91 -19.25
C ILE A 145 24.53 5.12 -19.94
N PRO A 146 25.29 6.16 -20.33
CA PRO A 146 24.72 7.31 -21.03
C PRO A 146 24.15 6.89 -22.40
N ASP A 147 22.99 7.46 -22.74
CA ASP A 147 22.29 7.25 -24.02
C ASP A 147 21.96 5.79 -24.38
N TYR A 148 21.87 4.92 -23.37
CA TYR A 148 21.41 3.56 -23.57
C TYR A 148 19.91 3.53 -23.90
N ILE A 149 19.60 3.18 -25.16
CA ILE A 149 18.24 2.94 -25.61
C ILE A 149 17.90 1.49 -25.25
N SER A 150 17.05 1.29 -24.23
CA SER A 150 16.59 -0.05 -23.90
C SER A 150 15.75 -0.61 -25.06
N PRO A 151 16.03 -1.83 -25.55
CA PRO A 151 15.21 -2.49 -26.56
C PRO A 151 13.88 -3.06 -26.00
N ASP A 152 13.57 -2.78 -24.74
CA ASP A 152 12.43 -3.38 -24.03
C ASP A 152 11.07 -2.95 -24.58
N GLY A 153 10.11 -3.88 -24.52
CA GLY A 153 8.77 -3.73 -25.05
C GLY A 153 7.81 -2.90 -24.18
N GLU A 154 6.52 -2.94 -24.56
CA GLU A 154 5.46 -2.23 -23.85
C GLU A 154 5.20 -2.83 -22.45
N TYR A 155 5.17 -1.97 -21.42
CA TYR A 155 4.76 -2.37 -20.08
C TYR A 155 3.23 -2.46 -20.00
N VAL A 156 2.73 -3.67 -19.73
CA VAL A 156 1.31 -3.91 -19.44
C VAL A 156 1.16 -4.16 -17.95
N ASP A 157 0.42 -3.28 -17.27
CA ASP A 157 0.09 -3.44 -15.86
C ASP A 157 -0.90 -4.62 -15.68
N ILE A 158 -0.45 -5.66 -14.99
CA ILE A 158 -1.24 -6.86 -14.65
C ILE A 158 -1.58 -6.91 -13.15
N THR A 159 -1.45 -5.79 -12.43
CA THR A 159 -1.82 -5.72 -11.01
C THR A 159 -3.29 -6.09 -10.83
N ARG A 160 -3.55 -7.00 -9.90
CA ARG A 160 -4.90 -7.51 -9.65
C ARG A 160 -5.72 -6.42 -8.96
N THR A 161 -6.82 -6.01 -9.57
CA THR A 161 -7.73 -5.07 -8.94
C THR A 161 -8.63 -5.80 -7.95
N ASP A 162 -9.23 -5.06 -7.00
CA ASP A 162 -10.11 -5.61 -5.97
C ASP A 162 -11.31 -6.41 -6.55
N PHE A 163 -11.63 -6.17 -7.83
CA PHE A 163 -12.73 -6.79 -8.57
C PHE A 163 -12.36 -8.08 -9.32
N ASP A 164 -11.07 -8.27 -9.57
CA ASP A 164 -10.52 -9.46 -10.23
C ASP A 164 -10.20 -10.57 -9.20
N SER A 165 -10.61 -10.37 -7.95
CA SER A 165 -10.47 -11.38 -6.91
C SER A 165 -11.42 -12.57 -7.17
N PRO A 166 -10.98 -13.84 -7.05
CA PRO A 166 -11.87 -15.01 -7.11
C PRO A 166 -12.94 -15.01 -6.00
N TRP A 167 -12.80 -14.12 -5.03
CA TRP A 167 -13.70 -13.94 -3.88
C TRP A 167 -14.69 -12.79 -4.07
N THR A 168 -14.68 -12.10 -5.21
CA THR A 168 -15.65 -11.05 -5.52
C THR A 168 -16.98 -11.69 -5.94
N ASP A 169 -18.11 -11.20 -5.42
CA ASP A 169 -19.44 -11.71 -5.81
C ASP A 169 -19.60 -11.64 -7.35
N PRO A 170 -19.96 -12.74 -8.03
CA PRO A 170 -20.05 -12.79 -9.49
C PRO A 170 -21.11 -11.82 -10.05
N THR A 171 -22.13 -11.48 -9.26
CA THR A 171 -23.12 -10.45 -9.59
C THR A 171 -22.54 -9.04 -9.64
N LYS A 172 -21.53 -8.73 -8.81
CA LYS A 172 -20.83 -7.43 -8.85
C LYS A 172 -19.93 -7.34 -10.09
N GLN A 173 -19.30 -8.45 -10.48
CA GLN A 173 -18.52 -8.54 -11.72
C GLN A 173 -19.40 -8.29 -12.95
N GLN A 174 -20.59 -8.92 -13.01
CA GLN A 174 -21.55 -8.72 -14.11
C GLN A 174 -22.09 -7.29 -14.21
N ILE A 175 -22.34 -6.61 -13.10
CA ILE A 175 -22.82 -5.22 -13.11
C ILE A 175 -21.75 -4.28 -13.70
N ILE A 176 -20.49 -4.52 -13.39
CA ILE A 176 -19.37 -3.70 -13.89
C ILE A 176 -19.09 -3.97 -15.37
N THR A 177 -19.11 -5.24 -15.81
CA THR A 177 -18.95 -5.57 -17.23
C THR A 177 -20.04 -4.92 -18.07
N ASN A 178 -21.28 -4.94 -17.59
CA ASN A 178 -22.41 -4.30 -18.27
C ASN A 178 -22.32 -2.76 -18.24
N ALA A 179 -21.68 -2.18 -17.24
CA ALA A 179 -21.43 -0.74 -17.16
C ALA A 179 -20.26 -0.27 -18.04
N LYS A 180 -19.27 -1.13 -18.33
CA LYS A 180 -18.16 -0.84 -19.26
C LYS A 180 -18.54 -1.02 -20.73
N GLN A 181 -19.62 -1.74 -21.02
CA GLN A 181 -20.13 -2.00 -22.38
C GLN A 181 -21.14 -0.94 -22.88
N ASN A 182 -21.60 -0.04 -22.01
CA ASN A 182 -22.43 1.12 -22.36
C ASN A 182 -21.62 2.41 -22.26
#